data_AF-A0A3N5XZJ5-F1
#
_entry.id   AF-A0A3N5XZJ5-F1
#
_cell.length_a   1.000
_cell.length_b   1.000
_cell.length_c   1.000
_cell.angle_alpha   90.00
_cell.angle_beta   90.00
_cell.angle_gamma   90.00
#
_symmetry.space_group_name_H-M   'P 1'
#
loop_
_entity.id
_entity.type
_entity.pdbx_description
1 polymer ?
#
loop_
_entity_poly.entity_id
_entity_poly.type
_entity_poly.pdbx_seq_one_letter_code
_entity_poly.pdbx_strand_id
1 'polypeptide(L)' 'QGKEIMELFKRLNEGGTTIVQVTHSEVNASYGDRIIQLRDGWVVDGTGS' A
#
# COMPACT_ATOMS: atom_id res chain seq x y z
N GLN A 1 7.12 6.38 -5.28
CA GLN A 1 6.36 7.64 -5.25
C GLN A 1 7.17 8.65 -4.45
N GLY A 2 6.96 9.95 -4.63
CA GLY A 2 7.59 10.98 -3.80
C GLY A 2 6.97 11.02 -2.40
N LYS A 3 7.71 11.51 -1.40
CA LYS A 3 7.21 11.59 -0.01
C LYS A 3 5.94 12.45 0.12
N GLU A 4 5.90 13.59 -0.55
CA GLU A 4 4.77 14.54 -0.48
C GLU A 4 3.45 13.94 -0.97
N ILE A 5 3.48 13.14 -2.05
CA ILE A 5 2.27 12.50 -2.56
C ILE A 5 1.79 11.37 -1.64
N MET A 6 2.71 10.67 -0.97
CA MET A 6 2.36 9.65 0.01
C MET A 6 1.72 10.26 1.27
N GLU A 7 2.22 11.43 1.71
CA GLU A 7 1.59 12.17 2.81
C GLU A 7 0.20 12.71 2.44
N LEU A 8 -0.02 13.12 1.19
CA LEU A 8 -1.35 13.52 0.71
C LEU A 8 -2.33 12.32 0.75
N PHE A 9 -1.92 11.17 0.24
CA PHE A 9 -2.76 9.96 0.26
C PHE A 9 -3.11 9.53 1.69
N LYS A 10 -2.16 9.62 2.61
CA LYS A 10 -2.41 9.36 4.03
C LYS A 10 -3.49 10.28 4.60
N ARG A 11 -3.40 11.60 4.37
CA ARG A 11 -4.41 12.56 4.85
C ARG A 11 -5.80 12.30 4.25
N LEU A 12 -5.88 11.97 2.96
CA LEU A 12 -7.15 11.64 2.32
C LEU A 12 -7.76 10.37 2.90
N ASN A 13 -6.92 9.37 3.19
CA ASN A 13 -7.35 8.11 3.78
C ASN A 13 -7.82 8.27 5.24
N GLU A 14 -7.11 9.06 6.04
CA GLU A 14 -7.55 9.50 7.38
C GLU A 14 -8.87 10.27 7.31
N GLY A 15 -9.12 11.00 6.22
CA GLY A 15 -10.38 11.67 5.91
C GLY A 15 -11.51 10.76 5.43
N GLY A 16 -11.31 9.44 5.38
CA GLY A 16 -12.31 8.45 4.97
C GLY A 16 -12.28 8.05 3.50
N THR A 17 -11.33 8.57 2.71
CA THR A 17 -11.16 8.15 1.32
C THR A 17 -10.48 6.79 1.25
N THR A 18 -11.07 5.83 0.52
CA THR A 18 -10.38 4.55 0.26
C THR A 18 -9.31 4.76 -0.82
N ILE A 19 -8.07 4.34 -0.54
CA ILE A 19 -6.94 4.42 -1.47
C ILE A 19 -6.44 3.00 -1.78
N VAL A 20 -6.29 2.69 -3.07
CA VAL A 20 -5.62 1.47 -3.53
C VAL A 20 -4.34 1.87 -4.26
N GLN A 21 -3.19 1.51 -3.70
CA GLN A 21 -1.89 1.89 -4.24
C GLN A 21 -1.09 0.66 -4.67
N VAL A 22 -0.75 0.59 -5.96
CA VAL A 22 0.15 -0.43 -6.51
C VAL A 22 1.57 0.12 -6.59
N THR A 23 2.54 -0.62 -6.05
CA THR A 23 3.95 -0.22 -6.04
C THR A 23 4.87 -1.43 -5.96
N HIS A 24 6.09 -1.28 -6.50
CA HIS A 24 7.19 -2.25 -6.29
C HIS A 24 8.14 -1.80 -5.17
N SER A 25 7.85 -0.70 -4.48
CA SER A 25 8.68 -0.16 -3.41
C SER A 25 8.09 -0.47 -2.04
N GLU A 26 8.84 -1.19 -1.20
CA GLU A 26 8.44 -1.52 0.17
C GLU A 26 8.14 -0.27 1.01
N VAL A 27 8.95 0.79 0.84
CA VAL A 27 8.76 2.08 1.53
C VAL A 27 7.43 2.72 1.18
N ASN A 28 6.95 2.61 -0.05
CA ASN A 28 5.63 3.16 -0.40
C ASN A 28 4.50 2.23 0.03
N ALA A 29 4.71 0.91 -0.02
CA ALA A 29 3.74 -0.08 0.47
C ALA A 29 3.45 0.09 1.96
N SER A 30 4.46 0.45 2.76
CA SER A 30 4.31 0.65 4.21
C SER A 30 3.47 1.86 4.62
N TYR A 31 3.06 2.73 3.69
CA TYR A 31 2.10 3.80 3.97
C TYR A 31 0.64 3.30 4.02
N GLY A 32 0.35 2.10 3.52
CA GLY A 32 -0.99 1.53 3.53
C GLY A 32 -1.26 0.68 4.77
N ASP A 33 -2.53 0.66 5.22
CA ASP A 33 -2.95 -0.13 6.38
C ASP A 33 -2.90 -1.65 6.13
N ARG A 34 -3.01 -2.06 4.86
CA ARG A 34 -2.93 -3.45 4.42
C ARG A 34 -2.06 -3.57 3.19
N ILE A 35 -1.08 -4.47 3.24
CA ILE A 35 -0.22 -4.81 2.13
C ILE A 35 -0.65 -6.17 1.58
N ILE A 36 -0.94 -6.23 0.28
CA ILE A 36 -1.22 -7.47 -0.44
C ILE A 36 -0.09 -7.68 -1.44
N GLN A 37 0.58 -8.83 -1.35
CA GLN A 37 1.62 -9.20 -2.30
C GLN A 37 1.04 -10.08 -3.39
N LEU A 38 1.37 -9.77 -4.65
CA LEU A 38 0.97 -10.54 -5.81
C LEU A 38 2.20 -11.17 -6.46
N ARG A 39 2.13 -12.46 -6.77
CA ARG A 39 3.13 -13.19 -7.53
C ARG A 39 2.45 -14.04 -8.59
N ASP A 40 2.85 -13.86 -9.84
CA ASP A 40 2.31 -14.60 -11.00
C ASP A 40 0.77 -14.59 -11.10
N GLY A 41 0.15 -13.47 -10.70
CA GLY A 41 -1.32 -13.31 -10.70
C GLY A 41 -2.03 -13.84 -9.45
N TRP A 42 -1.31 -14.41 -8.49
CA TRP A 42 -1.85 -14.95 -7.26
C TRP A 42 -1.49 -14.09 -6.06
N VAL A 43 -2.43 -13.95 -5.11
CA VAL A 43 -2.13 -13.38 -3.80
C VAL A 43 -1.23 -14.36 -3.06
N VAL A 44 -0.05 -13.89 -2.68
CA VAL A 44 0.87 -14.61 -1.82
C VAL A 44 0.78 -13.99 -0.44
N ASP A 45 0.21 -14.73 0.52
CA ASP A 45 0.10 -14.26 1.89
C ASP A 45 1.49 -14.31 2.52
N GLY A 46 2.02 -13.16 2.94
CA GLY A 46 3.32 -13.06 3.61
C GLY A 46 3.30 -13.56 5.06
N THR A 47 2.31 -14.36 5.44
CA THR A 47 2.17 -14.97 6.76
C THR A 47 2.32 -16.47 6.63
N GLY A 48 3.52 -16.95 6.90
CA GLY A 48 3.67 -18.35 7.30
C GLY A 48 2.84 -18.60 8.55
N SER A 49 2.05 -19.68 8.53
CA SER A 49 2.01 -20.60 9.67
C SER A 49 2.94 -21.76 9.37
#